data_AF-A0A7Z9KUK5-F1
#
_entry.id   AF-A0A7Z9KUK5-F1
#
_cell.length_a   1.000
_cell.length_b   1.000
_cell.length_c   1.000
_cell.angle_alpha   90.00
_cell.angle_beta   90.00
_cell.angle_gamma   90.00
#
_symmetry.space_group_name_H-M   'P 1'
#
loop_
_entity.id
_entity.type
_entity.pdbx_description
1 polymer ?
#
loop_
_entity_poly.entity_id
_entity_poly.type
_entity_poly.pdbx_seq_one_letter_code
_entity_poly.pdbx_strand_id
1 'polypeptide(L)'
;MNCIQDEMLLEQYIDDALDAEQLATVEAAVQSCEHCRDYVDDAKVLRTALQESITAAVDAAPLDTLWERIEKQLDVDELKLREPSDMASPGPFERLKEWFSPRRLQLSVALCASVIVGIVIYDMTNIEPQQNNHQPAVAMSGMTVKNTFVLESLDVTQGTVVIDADPSEDMPTIVWHFVDDEQEGS
;
A
#
# COMPACT_ATOMS: atom_id res chain seq x y z
N MET A 1 -7.19 15.48 -29.43
CA MET A 1 -6.46 15.33 -28.17
C MET A 1 -6.65 13.90 -27.73
N ASN A 2 -5.67 13.04 -27.96
CA ASN A 2 -5.70 11.64 -27.52
C ASN A 2 -4.86 11.57 -26.24
N CYS A 3 -5.53 11.60 -25.10
CA CYS A 3 -4.89 11.34 -23.81
C CYS A 3 -4.76 9.82 -23.65
N ILE A 4 -3.60 9.34 -23.22
CA ILE A 4 -3.41 7.94 -22.85
C ILE A 4 -3.95 7.77 -21.44
N GLN A 5 -4.97 6.93 -21.29
CA GLN A 5 -5.52 6.55 -19.98
C GLN A 5 -4.89 5.28 -19.41
N ASP A 6 -4.07 4.59 -20.21
CA ASP A 6 -3.38 3.38 -19.79
C ASP A 6 -2.06 3.75 -19.12
N GLU A 7 -2.07 3.80 -17.79
CA GLU A 7 -0.90 4.11 -16.96
C GLU A 7 0.25 3.12 -17.20
N MET A 8 -0.06 1.83 -17.40
CA MET A 8 0.96 0.80 -17.65
C MET A 8 1.75 1.08 -18.93
N LEU A 9 1.12 1.67 -19.95
CA LEU A 9 1.79 2.04 -21.19
C LEU A 9 2.74 3.24 -20.99
N LEU A 10 2.38 4.19 -20.12
CA LEU A 10 3.24 5.30 -19.74
C LEU A 10 4.41 4.85 -18.86
N GLU A 11 4.18 3.92 -17.93
CA GLU A 11 5.24 3.30 -17.13
C GLU A 11 6.27 2.58 -18.02
N GLN A 12 5.81 1.75 -18.97
CA GLN A 12 6.70 1.10 -19.94
C GLN A 12 7.47 2.10 -20.81
N TYR A 13 6.85 3.25 -21.15
CA TYR A 13 7.53 4.33 -21.84
C TYR A 13 8.63 4.97 -20.99
N ILE A 14 8.37 5.20 -19.70
CA ILE A 14 9.35 5.74 -18.75
C ILE A 14 10.51 4.76 -18.53
N ASP A 15 10.25 3.46 -18.56
CA ASP A 15 11.25 2.39 -18.40
C ASP A 15 11.98 2.01 -19.70
N ASP A 16 11.73 2.74 -20.81
CA ASP A 16 12.32 2.47 -22.13
C ASP A 16 12.02 1.04 -22.64
N ALA A 17 10.88 0.47 -22.24
CA ALA A 17 10.49 -0.93 -22.46
C ALA A 17 9.51 -1.13 -23.64
N LEU A 18 9.08 -0.06 -24.30
CA LEU A 18 8.17 -0.11 -25.44
C LEU A 18 8.88 -0.54 -26.74
N ASP A 19 8.14 -1.23 -27.62
CA ASP A 19 8.60 -1.45 -28.99
C ASP A 19 8.57 -0.16 -29.83
N ALA A 20 9.20 -0.18 -31.01
CA ALA A 20 9.34 1.02 -31.84
C ALA A 20 7.99 1.58 -32.37
N GLU A 21 6.97 0.73 -32.55
CA GLU A 21 5.66 1.16 -33.04
C GLU A 21 4.85 1.84 -31.93
N GLN A 22 4.87 1.24 -30.74
CA GLN A 22 4.26 1.78 -29.53
C GLN A 22 4.94 3.07 -29.10
N LEU A 23 6.28 3.12 -29.12
CA LEU A 23 7.06 4.29 -28.76
C LEU A 23 6.64 5.53 -29.56
N ALA A 24 6.56 5.42 -30.89
CA ALA A 24 6.15 6.53 -31.75
C ALA A 24 4.72 7.02 -31.45
N THR A 25 3.83 6.09 -31.09
CA THR A 25 2.44 6.41 -30.72
C THR A 25 2.38 7.15 -29.38
N VAL A 26 3.11 6.67 -28.37
CA VAL A 26 3.16 7.28 -27.04
C VAL A 26 3.87 8.63 -27.07
N GLU A 27 4.97 8.77 -27.81
CA GLU A 27 5.66 10.07 -28.00
C GLU A 27 4.73 11.12 -28.60
N ALA A 28 3.96 10.76 -29.64
CA ALA A 28 3.01 11.67 -30.25
C ALA A 28 1.90 12.09 -29.26
N ALA A 29 1.42 11.15 -28.43
CA ALA A 29 0.43 11.43 -27.41
C ALA A 29 0.98 12.36 -26.32
N VAL A 30 2.16 12.06 -25.77
CA VAL A 30 2.86 12.86 -24.76
C VAL A 30 3.14 14.29 -25.27
N GLN A 31 3.54 14.45 -26.54
CA GLN A 31 3.74 15.78 -27.13
C GLN A 31 2.44 16.59 -27.26
N SER A 32 1.30 15.91 -27.47
CA SER A 32 0.01 16.55 -27.72
C SER A 32 -0.87 16.74 -26.48
N CYS A 33 -0.55 16.06 -25.38
CA CYS A 33 -1.33 16.05 -24.15
C CYS A 33 -0.51 16.56 -22.97
N GLU A 34 -0.91 17.70 -22.42
CA GLU A 34 -0.24 18.34 -21.27
C GLU A 34 -0.19 17.43 -20.04
N HIS A 35 -1.31 16.79 -19.70
CA HIS A 35 -1.37 15.87 -18.56
C HIS A 35 -0.40 14.67 -18.68
N CYS A 36 -0.33 14.03 -19.86
CA CYS A 36 0.61 12.92 -20.08
C CYS A 36 2.07 13.40 -20.01
N ARG A 37 2.36 14.61 -20.48
CA ARG A 37 3.70 15.20 -20.39
C ARG A 37 4.09 15.47 -18.95
N ASP A 38 3.23 16.12 -18.18
CA ASP A 38 3.51 16.43 -16.77
C ASP A 38 3.75 15.14 -15.97
N TYR A 39 2.91 14.10 -16.18
CA TYR A 39 3.09 12.80 -15.55
C TYR A 39 4.45 12.15 -15.90
N VAL A 40 4.83 12.15 -17.18
CA VAL A 40 6.12 11.59 -17.63
C VAL A 40 7.30 12.37 -17.05
N ASP A 41 7.20 13.71 -17.01
CA ASP A 41 8.26 14.57 -16.50
C ASP A 41 8.45 14.35 -14.99
N ASP A 42 7.36 14.30 -14.21
CA ASP A 42 7.39 14.02 -12.78
C ASP A 42 8.00 12.63 -12.49
N ALA A 43 7.57 11.61 -13.22
CA ALA A 43 8.09 10.25 -13.07
C ALA A 43 9.59 10.17 -13.43
N LYS A 44 10.05 10.89 -14.44
CA LYS A 44 11.48 10.96 -14.81
C LYS A 44 12.32 11.66 -13.76
N VAL A 45 11.80 12.72 -13.14
CA VAL A 45 12.46 13.38 -12.00
C VAL A 45 12.62 12.40 -10.84
N LEU A 46 11.55 11.67 -10.50
CA LEU A 46 11.60 10.66 -9.43
C LEU A 46 12.58 9.53 -9.74
N ARG A 47 12.55 8.98 -10.96
CA ARG A 47 13.49 7.94 -11.44
C ARG A 47 14.94 8.41 -11.29
N THR A 48 15.22 9.65 -11.69
CA THR A 48 16.57 10.24 -11.58
C THR A 48 17.01 10.33 -10.12
N ALA A 49 16.17 10.86 -9.23
CA ALA A 49 16.48 10.97 -7.81
C ALA A 49 16.71 9.59 -7.15
N LEU A 50 15.88 8.59 -7.50
CA LEU A 50 16.06 7.22 -7.03
C LEU A 50 17.35 6.61 -7.55
N GLN A 51 17.68 6.81 -8.83
CA GLN A 51 18.89 6.28 -9.43
C GLN A 51 20.15 6.88 -8.81
N GLU A 52 20.16 8.20 -8.53
CA GLU A 52 21.25 8.86 -7.81
C GLU A 52 21.41 8.31 -6.40
N SER A 53 20.30 8.15 -5.66
CA SER A 53 20.29 7.58 -4.32
C SER A 53 20.80 6.14 -4.29
N ILE A 54 20.33 5.29 -5.21
CA ILE A 54 20.79 3.90 -5.35
C ILE A 54 22.27 3.87 -5.70
N THR A 55 22.72 4.69 -6.65
CA THR A 55 24.13 4.74 -7.04
C THR A 55 25.01 5.15 -5.87
N ALA A 56 24.62 6.19 -5.12
CA ALA A 56 25.33 6.61 -3.92
C ALA A 56 25.35 5.52 -2.83
N ALA A 57 24.24 4.81 -2.65
CA ALA A 57 24.15 3.70 -1.68
C ALA A 57 25.03 2.50 -2.09
N VAL A 58 25.07 2.18 -3.39
CA VAL A 58 25.93 1.13 -3.96
C VAL A 58 27.41 1.50 -3.81
N ASP A 59 27.77 2.74 -4.10
CA ASP A 59 29.15 3.24 -3.96
C ASP A 59 29.62 3.28 -2.49
N ALA A 60 28.69 3.54 -1.56
CA ALA A 60 28.98 3.53 -0.12
C ALA A 60 28.95 2.13 0.49
N ALA A 61 28.37 1.14 -0.19
CA ALA A 61 28.25 -0.21 0.34
C ALA A 61 29.61 -0.94 0.29
N PRO A 62 29.98 -1.68 1.35
CA PRO A 62 31.22 -2.47 1.37
C PRO A 62 31.06 -3.77 0.56
N LEU A 63 30.90 -3.63 -0.76
CA LEU A 63 30.62 -4.71 -1.70
C LEU A 63 31.75 -5.75 -1.78
N ASP A 64 32.99 -5.36 -1.47
CA ASP A 64 34.16 -6.24 -1.46
C ASP A 64 33.99 -7.46 -0.55
N THR A 65 33.25 -7.30 0.55
CA THR A 65 32.99 -8.38 1.52
C THR A 65 31.63 -9.05 1.32
N LEU A 66 30.82 -8.56 0.37
CA LEU A 66 29.47 -9.05 0.14
C LEU A 66 29.48 -10.49 -0.35
N TRP A 67 30.41 -10.82 -1.26
CA TRP A 67 30.55 -12.18 -1.77
C TRP A 67 30.97 -13.17 -0.67
N GLU A 68 31.96 -12.81 0.15
CA GLU A 68 32.38 -13.64 1.30
C GLU A 68 31.24 -13.87 2.31
N ARG A 69 30.37 -12.87 2.52
CA ARG A 69 29.19 -13.00 3.38
C ARG A 69 28.14 -13.92 2.76
N ILE A 70 27.89 -13.80 1.47
CA ILE A 70 26.96 -14.67 0.73
C ILE A 70 27.48 -16.10 0.76
N GLU A 71 28.76 -16.32 0.44
CA GLU A 71 29.41 -17.63 0.48
C GLU A 71 29.33 -18.24 1.89
N LYS A 72 29.66 -17.47 2.93
CA LYS A 72 29.51 -17.92 4.31
C LYS A 72 28.07 -18.25 4.71
N GLN A 73 27.06 -17.59 4.13
CA GLN A 73 25.66 -17.91 4.39
C GLN A 73 25.18 -19.14 3.60
N LEU A 74 25.63 -19.29 2.36
CA LEU A 74 25.31 -20.45 1.52
C LEU A 74 25.98 -21.74 2.04
N ASP A 75 27.23 -21.64 2.48
CA ASP A 75 28.03 -22.77 3.00
C ASP A 75 27.49 -23.29 4.36
N VAL A 76 26.62 -22.53 5.03
CA VAL A 76 25.97 -22.94 6.29
C VAL A 76 24.75 -23.85 6.06
N ASP A 77 24.13 -23.81 4.87
CA ASP A 77 22.95 -24.61 4.54
C ASP A 77 23.22 -25.74 3.53
N GLU A 78 24.27 -25.67 2.71
CA GLU A 78 24.59 -26.73 1.74
C GLU A 78 25.25 -27.99 2.37
N LEU A 79 25.76 -27.91 3.59
CA LEU A 79 26.27 -29.08 4.34
C LEU A 79 25.26 -29.68 5.34
N LYS A 80 24.00 -29.22 5.31
CA LYS A 80 22.86 -30.00 5.78
C LYS A 80 21.96 -30.36 4.60
N LEU A 81 22.58 -30.97 3.58
CA LEU A 81 22.08 -32.25 3.08
C LEU A 81 21.90 -33.19 4.27
N ARG A 82 20.80 -32.96 4.98
CA ARG A 82 20.16 -33.87 5.90
C ARG A 82 19.90 -35.10 5.06
N GLU A 83 20.84 -36.04 5.08
CA GLU A 83 20.51 -37.43 4.79
C GLU A 83 19.21 -37.70 5.54
N PRO A 84 18.16 -38.22 4.88
CA PRO A 84 16.99 -38.72 5.57
C PRO A 84 17.38 -40.03 6.29
N SER A 85 18.32 -39.93 7.23
CA SER A 85 18.59 -40.96 8.22
C SER A 85 17.39 -40.95 9.15
N ASP A 86 16.67 -42.06 9.11
CA ASP A 86 15.55 -42.44 9.97
C ASP A 86 14.20 -41.79 9.63
N MET A 87 13.57 -42.33 8.57
CA MET A 87 12.14 -42.63 8.62
C MET A 87 11.86 -43.68 9.73
N ALA A 88 12.08 -43.31 10.99
CA ALA A 88 11.40 -43.97 12.09
C ALA A 88 9.92 -43.61 11.93
N SER A 89 9.11 -44.59 11.54
CA SER A 89 7.66 -44.42 11.44
C SER A 89 7.16 -43.83 12.76
N PRO A 90 6.58 -42.61 12.77
CA PRO A 90 6.13 -41.99 14.01
C PRO A 90 5.11 -42.91 14.67
N GLY A 91 5.27 -43.11 15.98
CA GLY A 91 4.36 -43.95 16.75
C GLY A 91 2.91 -43.43 16.60
N PRO A 92 1.90 -44.30 16.79
CA PRO A 92 0.50 -43.90 16.62
C PRO A 92 0.10 -42.70 17.51
N PHE A 93 0.81 -42.48 18.62
CA PHE A 93 0.62 -41.33 19.51
C PHE A 93 1.20 -40.01 18.97
N GLU A 94 2.27 -40.03 18.17
CA GLU A 94 2.81 -38.80 17.56
C GLU A 94 1.91 -38.30 16.42
N ARG A 95 1.30 -39.21 15.66
CA ARG A 95 0.30 -38.86 14.64
C ARG A 95 -0.94 -38.16 15.22
N LEU A 96 -1.33 -38.51 16.45
CA LEU A 96 -2.46 -37.85 17.11
C LEU A 96 -2.11 -36.43 17.57
N LYS A 97 -0.84 -36.19 17.94
CA LYS A 97 -0.35 -34.88 18.38
C LYS A 97 -0.21 -33.89 17.21
N GLU A 98 0.10 -34.37 16.00
CA GLU A 98 0.11 -33.54 14.78
C GLU A 98 -1.28 -33.00 14.40
N TRP A 99 -2.35 -33.72 14.74
CA TRP A 99 -3.72 -33.26 14.52
C TRP A 99 -4.09 -32.03 15.36
N PHE A 100 -3.46 -31.90 16.53
CA PHE A 100 -3.57 -30.74 17.43
C PHE A 100 -2.45 -29.71 17.24
N SER A 101 -1.68 -29.79 16.16
CA SER A 101 -0.63 -28.81 15.90
C SER A 101 -1.23 -27.41 15.65
N PRO A 102 -0.63 -26.34 16.22
CA PRO A 102 -1.17 -24.98 16.14
C PRO A 102 -1.34 -24.47 14.70
N ARG A 103 -0.60 -25.04 13.74
CA ARG A 103 -0.72 -24.74 12.30
C ARG A 103 -2.04 -25.20 11.69
N ARG A 104 -2.59 -26.34 12.13
CA ARG A 104 -3.90 -26.81 11.67
C ARG A 104 -5.04 -26.03 12.32
N LEU A 105 -4.86 -25.62 13.58
CA LEU A 105 -5.76 -24.67 14.26
C LEU A 105 -5.78 -23.31 13.54
N GLN A 106 -4.62 -22.77 13.13
CA GLN A 106 -4.53 -21.54 12.35
C GLN A 106 -5.24 -21.65 10.98
N LEU A 107 -5.09 -22.78 10.27
CA LEU A 107 -5.79 -23.00 9.02
C LEU A 107 -7.32 -23.12 9.19
N SER A 108 -7.79 -23.76 10.27
CA SER A 108 -9.22 -23.81 10.56
C SER A 108 -9.80 -22.45 10.95
N VAL A 109 -9.05 -21.61 11.69
CA VAL A 109 -9.49 -20.25 12.03
C VAL A 109 -9.55 -19.36 10.79
N ALA A 110 -8.57 -19.46 9.88
CA ALA A 110 -8.58 -18.72 8.61
C ALA A 110 -9.79 -19.08 7.72
N LEU A 111 -10.15 -20.36 7.66
CA LEU A 111 -11.34 -20.81 6.93
C LEU A 111 -12.64 -20.25 7.55
N CYS A 112 -12.78 -20.28 8.88
CA CYS A 112 -13.95 -19.68 9.53
C CYS A 112 -14.04 -18.16 9.32
N ALA A 113 -12.91 -17.45 9.35
CA ALA A 113 -12.88 -16.00 9.12
C ALA A 113 -13.36 -15.64 7.70
N SER A 114 -12.99 -16.43 6.68
CA SER A 114 -13.43 -16.19 5.30
C SER A 114 -14.94 -16.32 5.10
N VAL A 115 -15.61 -17.22 5.83
CA VAL A 115 -17.07 -17.38 5.75
C VAL A 115 -17.78 -16.17 6.35
N ILE A 116 -17.26 -15.62 7.45
CA ILE A 116 -17.81 -14.42 8.09
C ILE A 116 -17.64 -13.20 7.16
N VAL A 117 -16.46 -13.02 6.56
CA VAL A 117 -16.23 -11.93 5.60
C VAL A 117 -17.15 -12.06 4.38
N GLY A 118 -17.36 -13.28 3.88
CA GLY A 118 -18.28 -13.52 2.77
C GLY A 118 -19.74 -13.15 3.10
N ILE A 119 -20.20 -13.43 4.32
CA ILE A 119 -21.55 -13.07 4.78
C ILE A 119 -21.67 -11.54 4.92
N VAL A 120 -20.68 -10.86 5.49
CA VAL A 120 -20.68 -9.40 5.63
C VAL A 120 -20.69 -8.70 4.28
N ILE A 121 -19.87 -9.16 3.32
CA ILE A 121 -19.86 -8.60 1.96
C ILE A 121 -21.21 -8.82 1.27
N TYR A 122 -21.79 -10.02 1.40
CA TYR A 122 -23.10 -10.33 0.83
C TYR A 122 -24.19 -9.41 1.39
N ASP A 123 -24.23 -9.19 2.71
CA ASP A 123 -25.19 -8.27 3.33
C ASP A 123 -24.95 -6.82 2.89
N MET A 124 -23.69 -6.35 2.82
CA MET A 124 -23.41 -4.99 2.32
C MET A 124 -23.85 -4.75 0.89
N THR A 125 -23.77 -5.76 0.01
CA THR A 125 -24.21 -5.64 -1.39
C THR A 125 -25.73 -5.68 -1.56
N ASN A 126 -26.47 -6.20 -0.58
CA ASN A 126 -27.93 -6.30 -0.61
C ASN A 126 -28.66 -5.21 0.20
N ILE A 127 -27.92 -4.30 0.86
CA ILE A 127 -28.53 -3.14 1.50
C ILE A 127 -28.93 -2.15 0.40
N GLU A 128 -30.22 -2.15 0.06
CA GLU A 128 -30.87 -1.14 -0.77
C GLU A 128 -30.54 0.26 -0.21
N PRO A 129 -29.97 1.17 -1.02
CA PRO A 129 -29.59 2.49 -0.55
C PRO A 129 -30.86 3.24 -0.12
N GLN A 130 -31.07 3.38 1.18
CA GLN A 130 -32.06 4.29 1.71
C GLN A 130 -31.71 5.70 1.22
N GLN A 131 -32.46 6.19 0.23
CA GLN A 131 -32.49 7.60 -0.13
C GLN A 131 -33.02 8.38 1.08
N ASN A 132 -32.12 8.73 2.00
CA ASN A 132 -32.37 9.75 2.99
C ASN A 132 -32.49 11.09 2.27
N ASN A 133 -33.73 11.45 1.94
CA ASN A 133 -34.15 12.79 1.57
C ASN A 133 -33.99 13.71 2.79
N HIS A 134 -32.76 14.10 3.08
CA HIS A 134 -32.46 15.23 3.95
C HIS A 134 -31.89 16.34 3.09
N GLN A 135 -32.80 17.21 2.66
CA GLN A 135 -32.50 18.53 2.13
C GLN A 135 -31.67 19.29 3.19
N PRO A 136 -30.42 19.70 2.90
CA PRO A 136 -29.70 20.58 3.80
C PRO A 136 -30.36 21.96 3.76
N ALA A 137 -30.96 22.37 4.87
CA ALA A 137 -31.32 23.76 5.08
C ALA A 137 -30.03 24.58 5.09
N VAL A 138 -29.84 25.40 4.05
CA VAL A 138 -28.73 26.35 3.95
C VAL A 138 -28.91 27.43 5.02
N ALA A 139 -28.35 27.20 6.20
CA ALA A 139 -28.13 28.25 7.18
C ALA A 139 -26.87 29.03 6.76
N MET A 140 -27.08 30.18 6.12
CA MET A 140 -26.02 31.16 5.89
C MET A 140 -25.57 31.74 7.23
N SER A 141 -24.56 31.12 7.85
CA SER A 141 -23.77 31.75 8.90
C SER A 141 -22.61 32.49 8.25
N GLY A 142 -22.73 33.82 8.19
CA GLY A 142 -21.64 34.71 7.83
C GLY A 142 -20.55 34.65 8.91
N MET A 143 -19.57 33.75 8.71
CA MET A 143 -18.36 33.73 9.50
C MET A 143 -17.24 34.35 8.66
N THR A 144 -16.89 35.60 8.98
CA THR A 144 -15.69 36.26 8.48
C THR A 144 -14.46 35.54 9.02
N VAL A 145 -13.97 34.54 8.28
CA VAL A 145 -12.72 33.83 8.57
C VAL A 145 -11.55 34.77 8.25
N LYS A 146 -11.03 35.44 9.29
CA LYS A 146 -9.69 36.03 9.27
C LYS A 146 -8.76 35.00 9.89
N ASN A 147 -7.93 34.38 9.06
CA ASN A 147 -6.82 33.45 9.34
C ASN A 147 -7.01 32.14 8.57
N THR A 148 -6.85 32.23 7.25
CA THR A 148 -6.66 31.06 6.38
C THR A 148 -5.18 30.68 6.45
N PHE A 149 -4.84 29.61 7.16
CA PHE A 149 -3.54 28.95 7.00
C PHE A 149 -3.69 27.89 5.92
N VAL A 150 -2.90 28.03 4.85
CA VAL A 150 -2.85 27.06 3.74
C VAL A 150 -1.80 26.02 4.10
N LEU A 151 -2.22 24.78 4.33
CA LEU A 151 -1.35 23.61 4.40
C LEU A 151 -1.21 23.06 2.98
N GLU A 152 0.01 23.06 2.43
CA GLU A 152 0.23 22.79 1.01
C GLU A 152 0.19 21.30 0.62
N SER A 153 0.40 20.37 1.55
CA SER A 153 0.00 18.96 1.36
C SER A 153 0.08 18.17 2.67
N LEU A 154 -0.86 17.24 2.86
CA LEU A 154 -0.78 16.19 3.86
C LEU A 154 -1.32 14.92 3.22
N ASP A 155 -0.44 13.95 2.96
CA ASP A 155 -0.85 12.65 2.44
C ASP A 155 -1.47 11.83 3.56
N VAL A 156 -2.78 11.58 3.47
CA VAL A 156 -3.53 10.79 4.44
C VAL A 156 -3.89 9.45 3.80
N THR A 157 -3.06 8.44 4.02
CA THR A 157 -3.39 7.05 3.69
C THR A 157 -4.39 6.50 4.70
N GLN A 158 -5.68 6.56 4.34
CA GLN A 158 -6.85 5.95 4.99
C GLN A 158 -7.05 6.22 6.50
N GLY A 159 -8.06 7.04 6.80
CA GLY A 159 -8.58 7.29 8.15
C GLY A 159 -9.44 8.56 8.17
N THR A 160 -10.37 8.67 9.13
CA THR A 160 -11.13 9.91 9.34
C THR A 160 -10.33 10.85 10.25
N VAL A 161 -10.03 12.06 9.77
CA VAL A 161 -9.33 13.07 10.56
C VAL A 161 -10.37 14.05 11.13
N VAL A 162 -10.49 14.09 12.46
CA VAL A 162 -11.31 15.10 13.16
C VAL A 162 -10.38 16.19 13.69
N ILE A 163 -10.59 17.42 13.23
CA ILE A 163 -9.84 18.59 13.70
C ILE A 163 -10.72 19.29 14.73
N ASP A 164 -10.34 19.20 16.00
CA ASP A 164 -10.93 20.03 17.05
C ASP A 164 -10.02 21.23 17.30
N ALA A 165 -10.59 22.42 17.23
CA ALA A 165 -9.87 23.67 17.43
C ALA A 165 -10.65 24.51 18.45
N ASP A 166 -10.07 24.70 19.64
CA ASP A 166 -10.65 25.55 20.66
C ASP A 166 -10.44 27.03 20.28
N PRO A 167 -11.52 27.79 19.99
CA PRO A 167 -11.39 29.17 19.56
C PRO A 167 -11.05 30.14 20.71
N SER A 168 -10.92 29.67 21.96
CA SER A 168 -10.66 30.52 23.13
C SER A 168 -9.19 30.71 23.47
N GLU A 169 -8.26 29.99 22.83
CA GLU A 169 -6.82 30.15 23.00
C GLU A 169 -6.18 31.03 21.90
N ASP A 170 -5.27 31.94 22.29
CA ASP A 170 -4.55 32.85 21.38
C ASP A 170 -3.64 32.12 20.37
N MET A 171 -3.39 30.83 20.58
CA MET A 171 -2.78 29.93 19.60
C MET A 171 -3.57 28.62 19.59
N PRO A 172 -4.27 28.27 18.49
CA PRO A 172 -5.04 27.03 18.44
C PRO A 172 -4.07 25.85 18.54
N THR A 173 -4.21 25.07 19.61
CA THR A 173 -3.49 23.81 19.76
C THR A 173 -4.19 22.76 18.90
N ILE A 174 -3.52 22.30 17.85
CA ILE A 174 -4.04 21.21 17.01
C ILE A 174 -3.67 19.89 17.70
N VAL A 175 -4.67 19.21 18.27
CA VAL A 175 -4.51 17.89 18.88
C VAL A 175 -4.97 16.82 17.89
N TRP A 176 -4.07 15.89 17.58
CA TRP A 176 -4.33 14.80 16.64
C TRP A 176 -4.81 13.57 17.41
N HIS A 177 -5.99 13.07 17.07
CA HIS A 177 -6.51 11.80 17.57
C HIS A 177 -6.71 10.84 16.41
N PHE A 178 -5.99 9.72 16.45
CA PHE A 178 -6.30 8.57 15.62
C PHE A 178 -7.41 7.81 16.34
N VAL A 179 -8.62 7.85 15.79
CA VAL A 179 -9.70 6.99 16.24
C VAL A 179 -9.58 5.72 15.40
N ASP A 180 -8.96 4.69 15.98
CA ASP A 180 -9.16 3.35 15.46
C ASP A 180 -10.64 3.03 15.69
N ASP A 181 -11.40 2.73 14.63
CA ASP A 181 -12.78 2.29 14.73
C ASP A 181 -12.81 0.89 15.38
N GLU A 182 -12.57 0.84 16.70
CA GLU A 182 -12.88 -0.33 17.51
C GLU A 182 -14.41 -0.45 17.55
N GLN A 183 -14.90 -1.46 16.84
CA GLN A 183 -16.29 -1.90 16.75
C GLN A 183 -17.06 -1.73 18.07
N GLU A 184 -17.98 -0.77 18.13
CA GLU A 184 -19.08 -0.78 19.09
C GLU A 184 -20.05 -1.91 18.72
N GLY A 185 -19.78 -3.11 19.26
CA GLY A 185 -20.73 -4.21 19.32
C GLY A 185 -21.31 -4.34 20.73
N SER A 186 -22.55 -3.90 20.92
CA SER A 186 -23.54 -4.45 21.87
C SER A 186 -24.97 -4.13 21.45
#